data_AF-A0A425D728-F1
#
_entry.id   AF-A0A425D728-F1
#
_cell.length_a   1.000
_cell.length_b   1.000
_cell.length_c   1.000
_cell.angle_alpha   90.00
_cell.angle_beta   90.00
_cell.angle_gamma   90.00
#
_symmetry.space_group_name_H-M   'P 1'
#
loop_
_entity.id
_entity.type
_entity.pdbx_description
1 polymer ?
#
loop_
_entity_poly.entity_id
_entity_poly.type
_entity_poly.pdbx_seq_one_letter_code
_entity_poly.pdbx_strand_id
1 'polypeptide(L)'
;MTSNTGETDANSTDAALTTVDNTLARRRYFREKQRNYRRKVNVDVAIVEAELAHLQSIRDILQASMPPSIAPREASDGLLSWIEVRQVSPTHILMREVSHFSNAFRAHDGFLSMAELAVLEGIDVTGIDDDDKDAYVRREFVRRGNDALVSWRQWFTGLLQAWLQ
;
A
#
# COMPACT_ATOMS: atom_id res chain seq x y z
N MET A 1 -14.41 77.03 -40.99
CA MET A 1 -13.63 76.33 -39.94
C MET A 1 -14.54 75.28 -39.34
N THR A 2 -14.45 74.04 -39.81
CA THR A 2 -15.24 72.90 -39.31
C THR A 2 -14.47 72.25 -38.15
N SER A 3 -15.15 72.06 -37.03
CA SER A 3 -14.59 71.55 -35.79
C SER A 3 -14.43 70.03 -35.85
N ASN A 4 -13.19 69.54 -35.82
CA ASN A 4 -12.83 68.11 -35.86
C ASN A 4 -12.91 67.45 -34.47
N THR A 5 -13.53 68.11 -33.50
CA THR A 5 -13.40 67.76 -32.08
C THR A 5 -14.13 66.46 -31.70
N GLY A 6 -15.20 66.08 -32.42
CA GLY A 6 -16.01 64.90 -32.06
C GLY A 6 -15.44 63.54 -32.50
N GLU A 7 -14.52 63.49 -33.46
CA GLU A 7 -14.05 62.23 -34.05
C GLU A 7 -12.91 61.60 -33.22
N THR A 8 -12.08 62.42 -32.57
CA THR A 8 -11.02 62.00 -31.65
C THR A 8 -11.54 61.36 -30.37
N ASP A 9 -12.64 61.89 -29.82
CA ASP A 9 -13.20 61.44 -28.53
C ASP A 9 -13.91 60.09 -28.67
N ALA A 10 -14.62 59.87 -29.79
CA ALA A 10 -15.26 58.59 -30.09
C ALA A 10 -14.23 57.46 -30.27
N ASN A 11 -13.13 57.74 -31.00
CA ASN A 11 -12.07 56.77 -31.23
C ASN A 11 -11.27 56.43 -29.96
N SER A 12 -11.08 57.42 -29.07
CA SER A 12 -10.45 57.21 -27.75
C SER A 12 -11.34 56.38 -26.82
N THR A 13 -12.66 56.54 -26.91
CA THR A 13 -13.62 55.79 -26.09
C THR A 13 -13.72 54.32 -26.54
N ASP A 14 -13.67 54.08 -27.85
CA ASP A 14 -13.66 52.74 -28.45
C ASP A 14 -12.36 51.96 -28.13
N ALA A 15 -11.22 52.66 -28.14
CA ALA A 15 -9.92 52.12 -27.70
C ALA A 15 -9.90 51.79 -26.19
N ALA A 16 -10.59 52.59 -25.36
CA ALA A 16 -10.70 52.34 -23.93
C ALA A 16 -11.60 51.12 -23.63
N LEU A 17 -12.73 50.99 -24.33
CA LEU A 17 -13.66 49.85 -24.22
C LEU A 17 -12.98 48.54 -24.61
N THR A 18 -12.27 48.50 -25.74
CA THR A 18 -11.51 47.32 -26.16
C THR A 18 -10.39 46.93 -25.18
N THR A 19 -9.74 47.90 -24.54
CA THR A 19 -8.75 47.63 -23.48
C THR A 19 -9.38 47.00 -22.23
N VAL A 20 -10.56 47.47 -21.83
CA VAL A 20 -11.33 46.91 -20.72
C VAL A 20 -11.79 45.48 -21.05
N ASP A 21 -12.31 45.26 -22.26
CA ASP A 21 -12.75 43.94 -22.71
C ASP A 21 -11.60 42.93 -22.77
N ASN A 22 -10.44 43.33 -23.30
CA ASN A 22 -9.23 42.50 -23.30
C ASN A 22 -8.77 42.16 -21.88
N THR A 23 -8.86 43.11 -20.96
CA THR A 23 -8.52 42.90 -19.55
C THR A 23 -9.50 41.92 -18.88
N LEU A 24 -10.79 42.06 -19.14
CA LEU A 24 -11.82 41.16 -18.63
C LEU A 24 -11.69 39.75 -19.22
N ALA A 25 -11.41 39.62 -20.52
CA ALA A 25 -11.16 38.35 -21.19
C ALA A 25 -9.94 37.64 -20.58
N ARG A 26 -8.84 38.37 -20.36
CA ARG A 26 -7.63 37.81 -19.74
C ARG A 26 -7.87 37.35 -18.30
N ARG A 27 -8.65 38.10 -17.50
CA ARG A 27 -9.06 37.69 -16.16
C ARG A 27 -9.93 36.42 -16.17
N ARG A 28 -10.89 36.30 -17.11
CA ARG A 28 -11.70 35.08 -17.27
C ARG A 28 -10.82 33.88 -17.60
N TYR A 29 -9.89 34.03 -18.55
CA TYR A 29 -8.95 32.98 -18.92
C TYR A 29 -8.16 32.44 -17.72
N PHE A 30 -7.55 33.32 -16.91
CA PHE A 30 -6.78 32.88 -15.76
C PHE A 30 -7.64 32.19 -14.69
N ARG A 31 -8.87 32.67 -14.45
CA ARG A 31 -9.80 32.00 -13.54
C ARG A 31 -10.19 30.61 -14.03
N GLU A 32 -10.50 30.47 -15.32
CA GLU A 32 -10.88 29.17 -15.89
C GLU A 32 -9.70 28.18 -15.87
N LYS A 33 -8.49 28.67 -16.15
CA LYS A 33 -7.26 27.87 -16.04
C LYS A 33 -7.05 27.34 -14.62
N GLN A 34 -7.30 28.17 -13.61
CA GLN A 34 -7.23 27.76 -12.20
C GLN A 34 -8.34 26.77 -11.83
N ARG A 35 -9.58 26.95 -12.32
CA ARG A 35 -10.66 25.97 -12.11
C ARG A 35 -10.31 24.63 -12.74
N ASN A 36 -9.83 24.61 -13.98
CA ASN A 36 -9.47 23.38 -14.67
C ASN A 36 -8.31 22.66 -13.99
N TYR A 37 -7.31 23.39 -13.51
CA TYR A 37 -6.24 22.81 -12.70
C TYR A 37 -6.79 22.13 -11.43
N ARG A 38 -7.65 22.82 -10.68
CA ARG A 38 -8.26 22.24 -9.46
C ARG A 38 -9.15 21.04 -9.77
N ARG A 39 -9.95 21.08 -10.85
CA ARG A 39 -10.77 19.95 -11.28
C ARG A 39 -9.92 18.73 -11.56
N LYS A 40 -8.81 18.89 -12.30
CA LYS A 40 -7.89 17.80 -12.60
C LYS A 40 -7.32 17.20 -11.32
N VAL A 41 -6.76 18.04 -10.44
CA VAL A 41 -6.18 17.58 -9.16
C VAL A 41 -7.23 16.84 -8.32
N ASN A 42 -8.45 17.36 -8.22
CA ASN A 42 -9.51 16.71 -7.44
C ASN A 42 -9.94 15.37 -8.04
N VAL A 43 -9.98 15.25 -9.37
CA VAL A 43 -10.26 13.97 -10.05
C VAL A 43 -9.14 12.98 -9.75
N ASP A 44 -7.88 13.38 -9.88
CA ASP A 44 -6.72 12.52 -9.62
C ASP A 44 -6.70 12.06 -8.15
N VAL A 45 -7.00 12.96 -7.20
CA VAL A 45 -7.14 12.62 -5.77
C VAL A 45 -8.29 11.63 -5.54
N ALA A 46 -9.46 11.87 -6.12
CA ALA A 46 -10.61 10.97 -5.97
C ALA A 46 -10.33 9.56 -6.51
N ILE A 47 -9.56 9.45 -7.61
CA ILE A 47 -9.12 8.16 -8.15
C ILE A 47 -8.23 7.44 -7.13
N VAL A 48 -7.20 8.11 -6.61
CA VAL A 48 -6.27 7.52 -5.63
C VAL A 48 -6.98 7.17 -4.32
N GLU A 49 -7.89 8.02 -3.84
CA GLU A 49 -8.70 7.73 -2.64
C GLU A 49 -9.60 6.50 -2.84
N ALA A 50 -10.21 6.35 -4.01
CA ALA A 50 -11.02 5.18 -4.34
C ALA A 50 -10.18 3.90 -4.42
N GLU A 51 -9.00 3.95 -5.03
CA GLU A 51 -8.05 2.83 -5.05
C GLU A 51 -7.59 2.45 -3.64
N LEU A 52 -7.28 3.44 -2.80
CA LEU A 52 -6.86 3.21 -1.42
C LEU A 52 -7.97 2.58 -0.59
N ALA A 53 -9.22 3.05 -0.73
CA ALA A 53 -10.38 2.46 -0.06
C ALA A 53 -10.62 1.01 -0.51
N HIS A 54 -10.44 0.72 -1.80
CA HIS A 54 -10.56 -0.64 -2.32
C HIS A 54 -9.47 -1.57 -1.76
N LEU A 55 -8.22 -1.12 -1.74
CA LEU A 55 -7.11 -1.89 -1.17
C LEU A 55 -7.25 -2.11 0.35
N GLN A 56 -7.77 -1.12 1.07
CA GLN A 56 -8.10 -1.27 2.49
C GLN A 56 -9.17 -2.34 2.71
N SER A 57 -10.24 -2.32 1.92
CA SER A 57 -11.28 -3.37 1.98
C SER A 57 -10.72 -4.77 1.71
N ILE A 58 -9.86 -4.92 0.69
CA ILE A 58 -9.18 -6.20 0.41
C ILE A 58 -8.35 -6.64 1.62
N ARG A 59 -7.55 -5.73 2.21
CA ARG A 59 -6.75 -6.03 3.40
C ARG A 59 -7.62 -6.49 4.56
N ASP A 60 -8.71 -5.79 4.84
CA ASP A 60 -9.60 -6.12 5.96
C ASP A 60 -10.25 -7.48 5.78
N ILE A 61 -10.68 -7.82 4.56
CA ILE A 61 -11.21 -9.15 4.22
C ILE A 61 -10.13 -10.22 4.40
N LEU A 62 -8.92 -9.99 3.88
CA LEU A 62 -7.82 -10.94 4.05
C LEU A 62 -7.53 -11.17 5.53
N GLN A 63 -7.46 -10.09 6.31
CA GLN A 63 -7.18 -10.15 7.74
C GLN A 63 -8.29 -10.84 8.54
N ALA A 64 -9.56 -10.60 8.21
CA ALA A 64 -10.70 -11.26 8.83
C ALA A 64 -10.77 -12.76 8.49
N SER A 65 -10.19 -13.15 7.35
CA SER A 65 -10.27 -14.51 6.85
C SER A 65 -8.99 -15.32 7.16
N MET A 66 -7.99 -14.69 7.79
CA MET A 66 -6.79 -15.38 8.31
C MET A 66 -7.19 -16.43 9.36
N PRO A 67 -6.66 -17.66 9.28
CA PRO A 67 -6.85 -18.65 10.32
C PRO A 67 -6.30 -18.12 11.67
N PRO A 68 -6.93 -18.46 12.81
CA PRO A 68 -6.45 -18.04 14.13
C PRO A 68 -5.01 -18.50 14.44
N SER A 69 -4.52 -19.52 13.75
CA SER A 69 -3.11 -19.96 13.80
C SER A 69 -2.11 -18.96 13.23
N ILE A 70 -2.55 -17.96 12.45
CA ILE A 70 -1.72 -16.94 11.76
C ILE A 70 -2.25 -15.52 12.08
N ALA A 71 -3.12 -15.38 13.09
CA ALA A 71 -3.54 -14.05 13.55
C ALA A 71 -2.27 -13.21 13.87
N PRO A 72 -2.22 -11.91 13.50
CA PRO A 72 -1.07 -11.08 13.80
C PRO A 72 -0.81 -11.12 15.31
N ARG A 73 0.20 -11.88 15.73
CA ARG A 73 0.76 -11.76 17.08
C ARG A 73 1.19 -10.30 17.19
N GLU A 74 0.85 -9.64 18.30
CA GLU A 74 1.23 -8.25 18.58
C GLU A 74 2.63 -7.99 18.04
N ALA A 75 2.79 -6.89 17.28
CA ALA A 75 4.01 -6.55 16.55
C ALA A 75 5.23 -6.86 17.42
N SER A 76 5.77 -8.05 17.21
CA SER A 76 7.00 -8.46 17.84
C SER A 76 8.03 -7.77 16.99
N ASP A 77 8.80 -6.86 17.58
CA ASP A 77 9.97 -6.22 16.97
C ASP A 77 10.99 -7.27 16.42
N GLY A 78 10.72 -8.58 16.61
CA GLY A 78 11.47 -9.72 16.13
C GLY A 78 11.16 -10.22 14.70
N LEU A 79 9.93 -10.14 14.18
CA LEU A 79 9.55 -10.78 12.90
C LEU A 79 9.16 -9.76 11.82
N LEU A 80 10.04 -9.57 10.84
CA LEU A 80 9.80 -8.81 9.62
C LEU A 80 9.49 -9.77 8.48
N SER A 81 8.25 -9.83 8.00
CA SER A 81 7.90 -10.61 6.81
C SER A 81 7.31 -9.73 5.71
N TRP A 82 7.59 -10.09 4.46
CA TRP A 82 6.99 -9.46 3.28
C TRP A 82 6.78 -10.49 2.16
N ILE A 83 5.85 -10.19 1.26
CA ILE A 83 5.52 -11.03 0.11
C ILE A 83 6.05 -10.36 -1.15
N GLU A 84 6.96 -11.05 -1.85
CA GLU A 84 7.42 -10.70 -3.18
C GLU A 84 6.50 -11.35 -4.21
N VAL A 85 5.79 -10.53 -4.99
CA VAL A 85 4.96 -10.99 -6.11
C VAL A 85 5.62 -10.55 -7.41
N ARG A 86 6.02 -11.52 -8.24
CA ARG A 86 6.68 -11.26 -9.53
C ARG A 86 5.98 -12.01 -10.65
N GLN A 87 5.54 -11.30 -11.67
CA GLN A 87 5.05 -11.93 -12.89
C GLN A 87 6.24 -12.45 -13.72
N VAL A 88 6.30 -13.76 -13.96
CA VAL A 88 7.38 -14.43 -14.71
C VAL A 88 6.94 -14.67 -16.16
N SER A 89 5.64 -14.84 -16.40
CA SER A 89 5.04 -14.90 -17.74
C SER A 89 3.59 -14.40 -17.68
N PRO A 90 2.90 -14.18 -18.83
CA PRO A 90 1.50 -13.74 -18.85
C PRO A 90 0.55 -14.61 -18.02
N THR A 91 0.89 -15.89 -17.83
CA THR A 91 0.09 -16.86 -17.07
C THR A 91 0.75 -17.33 -15.78
N HIS A 92 2.00 -16.93 -15.49
CA HIS A 92 2.74 -17.40 -14.33
C HIS A 92 3.18 -16.25 -13.43
N ILE A 93 2.66 -16.25 -12.21
CA ILE A 93 3.06 -15.33 -11.13
C ILE A 93 3.80 -16.15 -10.08
N LEU A 94 5.02 -15.73 -9.77
CA LEU A 94 5.79 -16.25 -8.65
C LEU A 94 5.47 -15.41 -7.43
N MET A 95 5.04 -16.07 -6.35
CA MET A 95 4.84 -15.47 -5.05
C MET A 95 5.83 -16.10 -4.07
N ARG A 96 6.62 -15.27 -3.41
CA ARG A 96 7.62 -15.68 -2.44
C ARG A 96 7.41 -14.92 -1.15
N GLU A 97 7.20 -15.62 -0.04
CA GLU A 97 7.27 -15.00 1.27
C GLU A 97 8.73 -14.95 1.73
N VAL A 98 9.14 -13.80 2.24
CA VAL A 98 10.46 -13.58 2.81
C VAL A 98 10.26 -13.11 4.23
N SER A 99 10.77 -13.90 5.17
CA SER A 99 10.64 -13.62 6.59
C SER A 99 12.02 -13.53 7.22
N HIS A 100 12.30 -12.39 7.84
CA HIS A 100 13.44 -12.17 8.70
C HIS A 100 12.97 -12.26 10.16
N PHE A 101 13.46 -13.27 10.86
CA PHE A 101 13.21 -13.45 12.28
C PHE A 101 14.49 -13.14 13.05
N SER A 102 14.54 -11.96 13.67
CA SER A 102 15.49 -11.71 14.76
C SER A 102 14.98 -12.39 16.03
N ASN A 103 15.88 -12.74 16.96
CA ASN A 103 15.55 -13.50 18.17
C ASN A 103 14.26 -12.98 18.80
N ALA A 104 13.34 -13.90 19.12
CA ALA A 104 12.02 -13.54 19.59
C ALA A 104 12.12 -12.64 20.84
N PHE A 105 11.55 -11.45 20.79
CA PHE A 105 11.65 -10.48 21.87
C PHE A 105 10.41 -10.56 22.77
N ARG A 106 10.64 -10.62 24.09
CA ARG A 106 9.60 -10.51 25.12
C ARG A 106 9.68 -9.12 25.74
N ALA A 107 8.58 -8.38 25.70
CA ALA A 107 8.49 -6.96 26.10
C ALA A 107 9.03 -6.63 27.51
N HIS A 108 9.14 -7.61 28.40
CA HIS A 108 9.57 -7.41 29.79
C HIS A 108 10.85 -8.17 30.19
N ASP A 109 11.25 -9.24 29.47
CA ASP A 109 12.41 -10.09 29.82
C ASP A 109 13.55 -10.03 28.79
N GLY A 110 13.38 -9.31 27.67
CA GLY A 110 14.39 -9.23 26.61
C GLY A 110 14.26 -10.35 25.57
N PHE A 111 15.38 -10.78 25.00
CA PHE A 111 15.40 -11.81 23.96
C PHE A 111 15.17 -13.20 24.55
N LEU A 112 14.25 -13.97 23.96
CA LEU A 112 14.07 -15.39 24.24
C LEU A 112 15.31 -16.16 23.77
N SER A 113 15.83 -17.01 24.65
CA SER A 113 16.79 -18.04 24.28
C SER A 113 16.14 -19.06 23.35
N MET A 114 16.97 -19.78 22.60
CA MET A 114 16.48 -20.79 21.66
C MET A 114 15.78 -21.97 22.37
N ALA A 115 16.19 -22.29 23.60
CA ALA A 115 15.52 -23.27 24.44
C ALA A 115 14.09 -22.81 24.84
N GLU A 116 13.92 -21.53 25.18
CA GLU A 116 12.60 -20.97 25.46
C GLU A 116 11.73 -20.90 24.21
N LEU A 117 12.31 -20.58 23.05
CA LEU A 117 11.60 -20.63 21.77
C LEU A 117 11.13 -22.06 21.45
N ALA A 118 11.97 -23.07 21.69
CA ALA A 118 11.59 -24.47 21.50
C ALA A 118 10.40 -24.85 22.37
N VAL A 119 10.39 -24.45 23.65
CA VAL A 119 9.26 -24.68 24.55
C VAL A 119 8.01 -23.93 24.09
N LEU A 120 8.15 -22.66 23.72
CA LEU A 120 7.04 -21.82 23.24
C LEU A 120 6.37 -22.40 22.00
N GLU A 121 7.18 -22.88 21.05
CA GLU A 121 6.72 -23.43 19.78
C GLU A 121 6.44 -24.94 19.85
N GLY A 122 6.59 -25.57 21.02
CA GLY A 122 6.35 -27.01 21.22
C GLY A 122 7.27 -27.87 20.33
N ILE A 123 8.54 -27.51 20.23
CA ILE A 123 9.57 -28.25 19.51
C ILE A 123 10.30 -29.14 20.53
N ASP A 124 10.19 -30.45 20.34
CA ASP A 124 10.93 -31.41 21.17
C ASP A 124 12.40 -31.42 20.76
N VAL A 125 13.28 -31.15 21.73
CA VAL A 125 14.74 -31.15 21.56
C VAL A 125 15.39 -32.30 22.33
N THR A 126 14.59 -33.22 22.88
CA THR A 126 15.08 -34.36 23.66
C THR A 126 15.89 -35.28 22.75
N GLY A 127 17.14 -35.58 23.14
CA GLY A 127 18.04 -36.44 22.36
C GLY A 127 18.81 -35.73 21.24
N ILE A 128 18.66 -34.41 21.09
CA ILE A 128 19.54 -33.58 20.24
C ILE A 128 20.75 -33.13 21.07
N ASP A 129 21.93 -33.15 20.46
CA ASP A 129 23.16 -32.67 21.08
C ASP A 129 23.07 -31.18 21.43
N ASP A 130 23.63 -30.78 22.57
CA ASP A 130 23.52 -29.40 23.08
C ASP A 130 24.07 -28.38 22.08
N ASP A 131 25.13 -28.71 21.33
CA ASP A 131 25.74 -27.82 20.34
C ASP A 131 24.86 -27.68 19.07
N ASP A 132 23.98 -28.65 18.81
CA ASP A 132 23.13 -28.70 17.61
C ASP A 132 21.69 -28.22 17.83
N LYS A 133 21.25 -28.08 19.10
CA LYS A 133 19.88 -27.71 19.46
C LYS A 133 19.43 -26.42 18.77
N ASP A 134 20.29 -25.41 18.72
CA ASP A 134 19.91 -24.13 18.15
C ASP A 134 19.63 -24.20 16.65
N ALA A 135 20.49 -24.93 15.93
CA ALA A 135 20.33 -25.14 14.50
C ALA A 135 19.13 -26.03 14.18
N TYR A 136 18.80 -26.97 15.07
CA TYR A 136 17.63 -27.82 14.96
C TYR A 136 16.33 -27.02 15.16
N VAL A 137 16.20 -26.26 16.24
CA VAL A 137 15.01 -25.46 16.55
C VAL A 137 14.72 -24.47 15.43
N ARG A 138 15.74 -23.81 14.88
CA ARG A 138 15.58 -22.90 13.74
C ARG A 138 15.09 -23.63 12.49
N ARG A 139 15.63 -24.81 12.17
CA ARG A 139 15.18 -25.61 11.02
C ARG A 139 13.74 -26.06 11.16
N GLU A 140 13.36 -26.53 12.35
CA GLU A 140 12.02 -27.01 12.61
C GLU A 140 10.99 -25.88 12.60
N PHE A 141 11.33 -24.70 13.13
CA PHE A 141 10.50 -23.50 13.04
C PHE A 141 10.24 -23.10 11.58
N VAL A 142 11.28 -23.07 10.74
CA VAL A 142 11.15 -22.78 9.29
C VAL A 142 10.32 -23.85 8.59
N ARG A 143 10.51 -25.13 8.93
CA ARG A 143 9.74 -26.24 8.35
C ARG A 143 8.25 -26.10 8.64
N ARG A 144 7.88 -25.87 9.91
CA ARG A 144 6.49 -25.65 10.34
C ARG A 144 5.87 -24.40 9.71
N GLY A 145 6.64 -23.31 9.60
CA GLY A 145 6.21 -22.10 8.89
C GLY A 145 5.91 -22.36 7.41
N ASN A 146 6.79 -23.11 6.73
CA ASN A 146 6.58 -23.49 5.33
C ASN A 146 5.33 -24.37 5.13
N ASP A 147 5.07 -25.33 6.04
CA ASP A 147 3.86 -26.15 6.00
C ASP A 147 2.58 -25.30 6.17
N ALA A 148 2.62 -24.32 7.07
CA ALA A 148 1.53 -23.36 7.24
C ALA A 148 1.31 -22.50 5.98
N LEU A 149 2.37 -22.10 5.28
CA LEU A 149 2.27 -21.35 4.03
C LEU A 149 1.61 -22.13 2.90
N VAL A 150 1.86 -23.43 2.80
CA VAL A 150 1.18 -24.27 1.81
C VAL A 150 -0.33 -24.25 2.04
N SER A 151 -0.74 -24.37 3.30
CA SER A 151 -2.16 -24.32 3.68
C SER A 151 -2.77 -22.95 3.42
N TRP A 152 -2.06 -21.88 3.76
CA TRP A 152 -2.48 -20.50 3.47
C TRP A 152 -2.60 -20.24 1.96
N ARG A 153 -1.64 -20.71 1.14
CA ARG A 153 -1.68 -20.56 -0.31
C ARG A 153 -2.88 -21.29 -0.92
N GLN A 154 -3.17 -22.51 -0.48
CA GLN A 154 -4.33 -23.27 -0.96
C GLN A 154 -5.63 -22.55 -0.63
N TRP A 155 -5.75 -22.07 0.61
CA TRP A 155 -6.89 -21.28 1.07
C TRP A 155 -7.07 -19.99 0.24
N PHE A 156 -5.99 -19.21 0.05
CA PHE A 156 -6.01 -17.96 -0.72
C PHE A 156 -6.37 -18.20 -2.19
N THR A 157 -5.84 -19.27 -2.80
CA THR A 157 -6.19 -19.66 -4.17
C THR A 157 -7.66 -20.04 -4.29
N GLY A 158 -8.21 -20.76 -3.30
CA GLY A 158 -9.63 -21.09 -3.24
C GLY A 158 -10.53 -19.86 -3.15
N LEU A 159 -10.14 -18.85 -2.35
CA LEU A 159 -10.83 -17.57 -2.28
C LEU A 159 -10.83 -16.82 -3.61
N LEU A 160 -9.67 -16.74 -4.28
CA LEU A 160 -9.56 -16.10 -5.59
C LEU A 160 -10.42 -16.80 -6.65
N GLN A 161 -10.47 -18.13 -6.64
CA GLN A 161 -11.31 -18.90 -7.56
C GLN A 161 -12.81 -18.65 -7.32
N ALA A 162 -13.25 -18.57 -6.06
CA ALA A 162 -14.63 -18.27 -5.71
C ALA A 162 -15.05 -16.84 -6.09
N TRP A 163 -14.11 -15.90 -6.12
CA TRP A 163 -14.33 -14.50 -6.50
C TRP A 163 -14.42 -14.24 -8.01
N LEU A 164 -13.95 -15.19 -8.83
CA LEU A 164 -13.96 -15.09 -10.30
C LEU A 164 -15.19 -15.75 -10.94
N GLN A 165 -16.07 -16.37 -10.15
CA GLN A 165 -17.37 -16.92 -10.56
C GLN A 165 -18.50 -15.91 -10.33
#